data_AF-A0A327J0Y0-F1
#
_entry.id   AF-A0A327J0Y0-F1
#
_cell.length_a   1.000
_cell.length_b   1.000
_cell.length_c   1.000
_cell.angle_alpha   90.00
_cell.angle_beta   90.00
_cell.angle_gamma   90.00
#
_symmetry.space_group_name_H-M   'P 1'
#
loop_
_entity.id
_entity.type
_entity.pdbx_description
1 polymer ?
#
loop_
_entity_poly.entity_id
_entity_poly.type
_entity_poly.pdbx_seq_one_letter_code
_entity_poly.pdbx_strand_id
1 'polypeptide(L)'
;MGMAASQARLLSITARLSNNEMEQQSIAYSKQRLSDNSEQINDAYLDALNKTKYQVLTGYNNSEANYADLTYNQITGCNTVANGKQYLVKDKEGKVLVNSAVAKAYDNNNGDFNRFLRDMGYTQSDIDVSKVTESKEAVHEAWDKYLASVGKSIDDNDGEHILGFDYTSFSKDSYDGYPTYDTAYAATKDGQNIDLFKDSNGYYKERYALEARTVENDDGTTSTVVCYQTEDQQGTDDYNVVNDVTYNTETKKFTYKNQEGNDVEVDALYADPSENLISESYKNYLTKQADGSFVSEGGTSYDVTKSSKALNFEGTTTAQRELYDYAVAITEAYYNDKVSGTSQNLKYDKEMVNYYKNIFNEMRASGFTTTQNETNLKEYDWFVKQLKAGNLVLSYYSTSEKSFINTTLDDDSSITEKEDKSAMAIAEQEYQTRMDKLESQDKQFDLQLNKLESEHNALQTEYDSVKKVISNNVEKSFSIFNA
;
A
#
# COMPACT_ATOMS: atom_id res chain seq x y z
N MET A 1 53.85 -73.00 56.20
CA MET A 1 52.73 -72.02 56.10
C MET A 1 52.91 -70.94 55.03
N GLY A 2 54.11 -70.72 54.45
CA GLY A 2 54.32 -69.62 53.49
C GLY A 2 53.69 -69.77 52.09
N MET A 3 53.54 -70.99 51.55
CA MET A 3 53.07 -71.19 50.16
C MET A 3 51.59 -70.81 49.93
N ALA A 4 50.69 -71.16 50.84
CA ALA A 4 49.27 -70.86 50.69
C ALA A 4 49.00 -69.35 50.73
N ALA A 5 49.71 -68.60 51.59
CA ALA A 5 49.61 -67.15 51.68
C ALA A 5 50.18 -66.46 50.41
N SER A 6 51.28 -66.95 49.85
CA SER A 6 51.85 -66.41 48.61
C SER A 6 50.98 -66.70 47.38
N GLN A 7 50.35 -67.89 47.30
CA GLN A 7 49.41 -68.23 46.24
C GLN A 7 48.11 -67.40 46.32
N ALA A 8 47.58 -67.18 47.53
CA ALA A 8 46.44 -66.30 47.74
C ALA A 8 46.75 -64.85 47.32
N ARG A 9 47.95 -64.35 47.64
CA ARG A 9 48.40 -63.02 47.22
C ARG A 9 48.56 -62.92 45.70
N LEU A 10 49.17 -63.93 45.06
CA LEU A 10 49.30 -63.98 43.60
C LEU A 10 47.93 -63.90 42.92
N LEU A 11 46.96 -64.69 43.39
CA LEU A 11 45.59 -64.68 42.87
C LEU A 11 44.91 -63.31 43.06
N SER A 12 45.14 -62.64 44.19
CA SER A 12 44.59 -61.30 44.43
C SER A 12 45.20 -60.23 43.52
N ILE A 13 46.50 -60.32 43.22
CA ILE A 13 47.16 -59.41 42.28
C ILE A 13 46.66 -59.68 40.86
N THR A 14 46.51 -60.93 40.45
CA THR A 14 45.94 -61.29 39.14
C THR A 14 44.53 -60.75 38.95
N ALA A 15 43.66 -60.84 39.98
CA ALA A 15 42.32 -60.28 39.92
C ALA A 15 42.34 -58.75 39.77
N ARG A 16 43.26 -58.06 40.45
CA ARG A 16 43.44 -56.60 40.33
C ARG A 16 44.00 -56.19 38.97
N LEU A 17 44.94 -56.96 38.42
CA LEU A 17 45.51 -56.73 37.09
C LEU A 17 44.41 -56.85 36.02
N SER A 18 43.60 -57.92 36.09
CA SER A 18 42.47 -58.13 35.18
C SER A 18 41.41 -57.03 35.29
N ASN A 19 41.09 -56.56 36.50
CA ASN A 19 40.19 -55.42 36.67
C ASN A 19 40.76 -54.14 36.06
N ASN A 20 42.06 -53.87 36.25
CA ASN A 20 42.73 -52.71 35.68
C ASN A 20 42.74 -52.75 34.15
N GLU A 21 43.06 -53.90 33.54
CA GLU A 21 42.97 -54.12 32.08
C GLU A 21 41.54 -53.92 31.55
N MET A 22 40.53 -54.40 32.29
CA MET A 22 39.12 -54.20 31.94
C MET A 22 38.73 -52.72 31.99
N GLU A 23 39.20 -51.97 32.99
CA GLU A 23 38.99 -50.52 33.08
C GLU A 23 39.70 -49.77 31.95
N GLN A 24 40.94 -50.14 31.61
CA GLN A 24 41.66 -49.57 30.45
C GLN A 24 40.90 -49.79 29.14
N GLN A 25 40.40 -51.01 28.91
CA GLN A 25 39.59 -51.32 27.73
C GLN A 25 38.29 -50.50 27.69
N SER A 26 37.61 -50.36 28.83
CA SER A 26 36.38 -49.56 28.94
C SER A 26 36.61 -48.08 28.59
N ILE A 27 37.74 -47.52 29.04
CA ILE A 27 38.13 -46.14 28.70
C ILE A 27 38.50 -46.04 27.22
N ALA A 28 39.23 -47.00 26.66
CA ALA A 28 39.56 -47.02 25.23
C ALA A 28 38.29 -47.02 24.35
N TYR A 29 37.28 -47.83 24.69
CA TYR A 29 35.97 -47.78 24.01
C TYR A 29 35.27 -46.44 24.19
N SER A 30 35.42 -45.79 25.34
CA SER A 30 34.86 -44.46 25.58
C SER A 30 35.53 -43.40 24.72
N LYS A 31 36.86 -43.47 24.53
CA LYS A 31 37.59 -42.60 23.58
C LYS A 31 37.13 -42.83 22.14
N GLN A 32 36.92 -44.08 21.72
CA GLN A 32 36.39 -44.38 20.39
C GLN A 32 35.02 -43.69 20.17
N ARG A 33 34.11 -43.79 21.15
CA ARG A 33 32.83 -43.06 21.09
C ARG A 33 32.98 -41.53 21.07
N LEU A 34 33.99 -40.97 21.73
CA LEU A 34 34.28 -39.53 21.63
C LEU A 34 34.70 -39.16 20.21
N SER A 35 35.49 -40.01 19.54
CA SER A 35 35.87 -39.82 18.14
C SER A 35 34.65 -39.84 17.23
N ASP A 36 33.75 -40.81 17.40
CA ASP A 36 32.51 -40.91 16.62
C ASP A 36 31.61 -39.67 16.84
N ASN A 37 31.51 -39.20 18.09
CA ASN A 37 30.77 -37.97 18.42
C ASN A 37 31.40 -36.73 17.77
N SER A 38 32.73 -36.67 17.71
CA SER A 38 33.47 -35.57 17.07
C SER A 38 33.15 -35.49 15.58
N GLU A 39 33.11 -36.64 14.90
CA GLU A 39 32.74 -36.73 13.48
C GLU A 39 31.30 -36.24 13.24
N GLN A 40 30.34 -36.70 14.06
CA GLN A 40 28.94 -36.24 13.96
C GLN A 40 28.77 -34.73 14.19
N ILE A 41 29.55 -34.14 15.10
CA ILE A 41 29.53 -32.69 15.34
C ILE A 41 30.08 -31.93 14.14
N ASN A 42 31.16 -32.44 13.54
CA ASN A 42 31.73 -31.86 12.34
C ASN A 42 30.77 -31.94 11.14
N ASP A 43 30.12 -33.08 10.93
CA ASP A 43 29.13 -33.24 9.86
C ASP A 43 27.94 -32.27 10.03
N ALA A 44 27.41 -32.15 11.25
CA ALA A 44 26.33 -31.20 11.54
C ALA A 44 26.75 -29.74 11.30
N TYR A 45 28.01 -29.40 11.57
CA TYR A 45 28.56 -28.08 11.28
C TYR A 45 28.69 -27.83 9.77
N LEU A 46 29.19 -28.82 9.00
CA LEU A 46 29.28 -28.74 7.54
C LEU A 46 27.90 -28.62 6.88
N ASP A 47 26.90 -29.36 7.37
CA ASP A 47 25.52 -29.25 6.89
C ASP A 47 24.94 -27.85 7.15
N ALA A 48 25.23 -27.27 8.32
CA ALA A 48 24.80 -25.91 8.65
C ALA A 48 25.50 -24.84 7.79
N LEU A 49 26.77 -25.05 7.43
CA LEU A 49 27.51 -24.17 6.51
C LEU A 49 26.92 -24.18 5.10
N ASN A 50 26.36 -25.32 4.66
CA ASN A 50 25.72 -25.44 3.35
C ASN A 50 24.25 -25.01 3.35
N LYS A 51 23.70 -24.63 4.51
CA LYS A 51 22.29 -24.26 4.61
C LYS A 51 22.04 -22.90 3.98
N THR A 52 21.09 -22.86 3.07
CA THR A 52 20.64 -21.65 2.39
C THR A 52 19.26 -21.20 2.85
N LYS A 53 18.96 -19.92 2.69
CA LYS A 53 17.64 -19.32 2.90
C LYS A 53 17.31 -18.28 1.83
N TYR A 54 16.02 -18.12 1.56
CA TYR A 54 15.54 -17.07 0.66
C TYR A 54 15.56 -15.72 1.37
N GLN A 55 16.13 -14.72 0.72
CA GLN A 55 16.19 -13.35 1.19
C GLN A 55 15.69 -12.39 0.11
N VAL A 56 15.16 -11.26 0.55
CA VAL A 56 14.65 -10.18 -0.29
C VAL A 56 15.68 -9.07 -0.34
N LEU A 57 15.97 -8.56 -1.54
CA LEU A 57 16.77 -7.35 -1.71
C LEU A 57 15.97 -6.12 -1.24
N THR A 58 16.39 -5.49 -0.14
CA THR A 58 15.68 -4.37 0.50
C THR A 58 16.27 -3.01 0.15
N GLY A 59 17.52 -2.96 -0.31
CA GLY A 59 18.16 -1.73 -0.76
C GLY A 59 19.64 -1.89 -0.99
N TYR A 60 20.35 -0.76 -1.00
CA TYR A 60 21.80 -0.69 -1.16
C TYR A 60 22.39 0.26 -0.12
N ASN A 61 23.44 -0.19 0.57
CA ASN A 61 24.29 0.66 1.39
C ASN A 61 25.52 1.03 0.55
N ASN A 62 25.53 2.23 0.00
CA ASN A 62 26.49 2.65 -1.03
C ASN A 62 26.42 1.71 -2.26
N SER A 63 27.43 0.85 -2.43
CA SER A 63 27.50 -0.13 -3.53
C SER A 63 27.21 -1.56 -3.08
N GLU A 64 26.92 -1.79 -1.79
CA GLU A 64 26.65 -3.11 -1.25
C GLU A 64 25.15 -3.37 -1.12
N ALA A 65 24.67 -4.45 -1.72
CA ALA A 65 23.27 -4.85 -1.66
C ALA A 65 22.88 -5.33 -0.25
N ASN A 66 21.78 -4.81 0.28
CA ASN A 66 21.22 -5.15 1.58
C ASN A 66 20.06 -6.15 1.43
N TYR A 67 20.03 -7.16 2.29
CA TYR A 67 19.09 -8.26 2.22
C TYR A 67 18.42 -8.49 3.58
N ALA A 68 17.14 -8.82 3.54
CA ALA A 68 16.37 -9.25 4.71
C ALA A 68 15.73 -10.61 4.46
N ASP A 69 15.45 -11.35 5.52
CA ASP A 69 14.83 -12.67 5.40
C ASP A 69 13.44 -12.58 4.76
N LEU A 70 13.12 -13.55 3.89
CA LEU A 70 11.84 -13.60 3.20
C LEU A 70 10.72 -13.96 4.18
N THR A 71 10.10 -12.93 4.76
CA THR A 71 8.91 -13.02 5.60
C THR A 71 7.74 -12.33 4.91
N TYR A 72 6.50 -12.69 5.27
CA TYR A 72 5.32 -12.03 4.71
C TYR A 72 5.40 -10.51 4.92
N ASN A 73 5.64 -10.06 6.16
CA ASN A 73 5.69 -8.62 6.47
C ASN A 73 6.80 -7.89 5.70
N GLN A 74 7.93 -8.56 5.46
CA GLN A 74 9.04 -7.96 4.72
C GLN A 74 8.71 -7.82 3.23
N ILE A 75 8.14 -8.84 2.59
CA ILE A 75 7.91 -8.81 1.14
C ILE A 75 6.69 -7.96 0.77
N THR A 76 5.62 -8.01 1.57
CA THR A 76 4.37 -7.29 1.26
C THR A 76 4.36 -5.86 1.77
N GLY A 77 5.36 -5.41 2.53
CA GLY A 77 5.39 -4.06 3.07
C GLY A 77 5.50 -2.97 1.99
N CYS A 78 5.03 -1.76 2.30
CA CYS A 78 5.18 -0.63 1.39
C CYS A 78 6.66 -0.24 1.28
N ASN A 79 7.19 -0.17 0.06
CA ASN A 79 8.58 0.20 -0.26
C ASN A 79 9.65 -0.59 0.49
N THR A 80 9.36 -1.83 0.87
CA THR A 80 10.32 -2.69 1.59
C THR A 80 11.25 -3.47 0.65
N VAL A 81 11.01 -3.39 -0.66
CA VAL A 81 11.76 -4.09 -1.71
C VAL A 81 12.47 -3.07 -2.60
N ALA A 82 13.75 -3.30 -2.89
CA ALA A 82 14.63 -2.33 -3.53
C ALA A 82 14.17 -1.86 -4.92
N ASN A 83 13.45 -2.70 -5.66
CA ASN A 83 12.95 -2.34 -6.99
C ASN A 83 11.58 -1.63 -6.96
N GLY A 84 11.05 -1.31 -5.77
CA GLY A 84 9.78 -0.63 -5.60
C GLY A 84 8.55 -1.46 -5.99
N LYS A 85 8.71 -2.76 -6.29
CA LYS A 85 7.57 -3.63 -6.55
C LYS A 85 6.73 -3.79 -5.28
N GLN A 86 5.42 -3.64 -5.41
CA GLN A 86 4.47 -4.03 -4.39
C GLN A 86 4.12 -5.51 -4.55
N TYR A 87 4.25 -6.28 -3.47
CA TYR A 87 3.85 -7.68 -3.44
C TYR A 87 2.55 -7.89 -2.67
N LEU A 88 1.87 -8.97 -3.04
CA LEU A 88 0.68 -9.47 -2.40
C LEU A 88 0.76 -10.99 -2.33
N VAL A 89 0.19 -11.57 -1.28
CA VAL A 89 0.15 -13.02 -1.10
C VAL A 89 -1.30 -13.46 -1.13
N LYS A 90 -1.60 -14.48 -1.92
CA LYS A 90 -2.93 -15.09 -2.00
C LYS A 90 -2.90 -16.48 -1.38
N ASP A 91 -4.02 -16.90 -0.79
CA ASP A 91 -4.19 -18.30 -0.44
C ASP A 91 -4.50 -19.15 -1.68
N LYS A 92 -4.56 -20.48 -1.49
CA LYS A 92 -4.93 -21.44 -2.54
C LYS A 92 -6.33 -21.22 -3.15
N GLU A 93 -7.21 -20.46 -2.49
CA GLU A 93 -8.54 -20.09 -2.99
C GLU A 93 -8.52 -18.78 -3.78
N GLY A 94 -7.37 -18.10 -3.83
CA GLY A 94 -7.18 -16.82 -4.51
C GLY A 94 -7.49 -15.60 -3.66
N LYS A 95 -7.82 -15.76 -2.36
CA LYS A 95 -8.11 -14.64 -1.45
C LYS A 95 -6.83 -13.98 -0.98
N VAL A 96 -6.87 -12.65 -0.84
CA VAL A 96 -5.72 -11.87 -0.36
C VAL A 96 -5.42 -12.18 1.11
N LEU A 97 -4.23 -12.66 1.44
CA LEU A 97 -3.75 -12.76 2.81
C LEU A 97 -3.37 -11.37 3.31
N VAL A 98 -4.03 -10.90 4.37
CA VAL A 98 -3.76 -9.62 5.04
C VAL A 98 -3.58 -9.79 6.55
N ASN A 99 -3.00 -8.79 7.21
CA ASN A 99 -2.99 -8.72 8.67
C ASN A 99 -4.38 -8.36 9.23
N SER A 100 -4.59 -8.56 10.52
CA SER A 100 -5.87 -8.33 11.19
C SER A 100 -6.28 -6.87 11.21
N ALA A 101 -5.34 -5.92 11.19
CA ALA A 101 -5.66 -4.50 11.16
C ALA A 101 -6.32 -4.11 9.82
N VAL A 102 -5.72 -4.53 8.71
CA VAL A 102 -6.25 -4.33 7.35
C VAL A 102 -7.59 -5.05 7.16
N ALA A 103 -7.71 -6.29 7.63
CA ALA A 103 -8.98 -7.02 7.59
C ALA A 103 -10.10 -6.30 8.35
N LYS A 104 -9.85 -5.89 9.60
CA LYS A 104 -10.83 -5.17 10.42
C LYS A 104 -11.23 -3.83 9.80
N ALA A 105 -10.26 -3.09 9.27
CA ALA A 105 -10.54 -1.84 8.57
C ALA A 105 -11.43 -2.06 7.34
N TYR A 106 -11.26 -3.17 6.62
CA TYR A 106 -12.11 -3.49 5.47
C TYR A 106 -13.54 -3.86 5.90
N ASP A 107 -13.67 -4.77 6.87
CA ASP A 107 -14.97 -5.26 7.35
C ASP A 107 -15.82 -4.16 8.01
N ASN A 108 -15.22 -3.37 8.91
CA ASN A 108 -15.93 -2.34 9.66
C ASN A 108 -16.51 -1.24 8.78
N ASN A 109 -15.90 -1.02 7.62
CA ASN A 109 -16.23 0.08 6.73
C ASN A 109 -17.03 -0.37 5.51
N ASN A 110 -17.47 -1.64 5.45
CA ASN A 110 -18.29 -2.19 4.37
C ASN A 110 -17.71 -1.93 2.96
N GLY A 111 -16.37 -1.97 2.83
CA GLY A 111 -15.71 -1.66 1.58
C GLY A 111 -15.83 -0.19 1.15
N ASP A 112 -15.90 0.75 2.09
CA ASP A 112 -15.61 2.17 1.88
C ASP A 112 -14.09 2.41 1.99
N PHE A 113 -13.48 2.83 0.88
CA PHE A 113 -12.03 3.02 0.80
C PHE A 113 -11.53 4.17 1.69
N ASN A 114 -12.34 5.21 1.84
CA ASN A 114 -11.95 6.40 2.61
C ASN A 114 -11.93 6.11 4.10
N ARG A 115 -12.98 5.45 4.59
CA ARG A 115 -13.03 5.02 5.97
C ARG A 115 -12.00 3.92 6.27
N PHE A 116 -11.73 3.05 5.29
CA PHE A 116 -10.62 2.10 5.35
C PHE A 116 -9.29 2.84 5.55
N LEU A 117 -8.99 3.86 4.74
CA LEU A 117 -7.76 4.65 4.87
C LEU A 117 -7.69 5.40 6.20
N ARG A 118 -8.81 5.97 6.68
CA ARG A 118 -8.89 6.60 8.00
C ARG A 118 -8.47 5.63 9.10
N ASP A 119 -8.99 4.41 9.10
CA ASP A 119 -8.63 3.40 10.10
C ASP A 119 -7.15 2.96 9.99
N MET A 120 -6.55 3.11 8.79
CA MET A 120 -5.11 2.95 8.57
C MET A 120 -4.28 4.22 8.89
N GLY A 121 -4.91 5.35 9.21
CA GLY A 121 -4.26 6.62 9.56
C GLY A 121 -3.97 7.57 8.39
N TYR A 122 -4.59 7.33 7.23
CA TYR A 122 -4.33 8.07 6.00
C TYR A 122 -5.59 8.77 5.48
N THR A 123 -5.39 9.79 4.63
CA THR A 123 -6.44 10.44 3.84
C THR A 123 -6.12 10.31 2.35
N GLN A 124 -7.14 10.29 1.49
CA GLN A 124 -6.97 10.19 0.03
C GLN A 124 -6.32 11.42 -0.60
N SER A 125 -6.32 12.57 0.08
CA SER A 125 -5.80 13.82 -0.49
C SER A 125 -5.14 14.73 0.54
N ASP A 126 -4.34 15.67 0.05
CA ASP A 126 -3.65 16.72 0.81
C ASP A 126 -4.53 17.94 1.15
N ILE A 127 -5.83 17.90 0.86
CA ILE A 127 -6.74 19.02 1.10
C ILE A 127 -6.88 19.32 2.61
N ASP A 128 -6.75 20.60 2.96
CA ASP A 128 -6.97 21.09 4.33
C ASP A 128 -8.43 21.51 4.52
N VAL A 129 -9.26 20.54 4.92
CA VAL A 129 -10.71 20.73 5.11
C VAL A 129 -11.08 21.82 6.11
N SER A 130 -10.14 22.29 6.94
CA SER A 130 -10.35 23.42 7.87
C SER A 130 -10.45 24.77 7.15
N LYS A 131 -9.84 24.88 5.98
CA LYS A 131 -9.82 26.09 5.17
C LYS A 131 -10.92 26.04 4.13
N VAL A 132 -12.13 26.35 4.57
CA VAL A 132 -13.38 26.20 3.79
C VAL A 132 -13.30 26.82 2.39
N THR A 133 -12.83 28.06 2.27
CA THR A 133 -12.77 28.75 0.96
C THR A 133 -11.70 28.14 0.05
N GLU A 134 -10.47 27.97 0.55
CA GLU A 134 -9.36 27.38 -0.21
C GLU A 134 -9.66 25.94 -0.67
N SER A 135 -10.32 25.16 0.19
CA SER A 135 -10.73 23.79 -0.13
C SER A 135 -11.77 23.73 -1.24
N LYS A 136 -12.77 24.63 -1.20
CA LYS A 136 -13.78 24.71 -2.27
C LYS A 136 -13.13 25.11 -3.58
N GLU A 137 -12.27 26.13 -3.57
CA GLU A 137 -11.51 26.55 -4.75
C GLU A 137 -10.71 25.38 -5.33
N ALA A 138 -9.99 24.63 -4.49
CA ALA A 138 -9.21 23.48 -4.92
C ALA A 138 -10.08 22.38 -5.56
N VAL A 139 -11.28 22.13 -5.03
CA VAL A 139 -12.25 21.21 -5.64
C VAL A 139 -12.67 21.70 -7.02
N HIS A 140 -13.02 22.98 -7.15
CA HIS A 140 -13.38 23.59 -8.43
C HIS A 140 -12.23 23.49 -9.43
N GLU A 141 -11.01 23.86 -9.05
CA GLU A 141 -9.83 23.79 -9.92
C GLU A 141 -9.52 22.37 -10.39
N ALA A 142 -9.70 21.35 -9.55
CA ALA A 142 -9.43 19.97 -9.94
C ALA A 142 -10.46 19.46 -10.95
N TRP A 143 -11.73 19.76 -10.73
CA TRP A 143 -12.79 19.44 -11.68
C TRP A 143 -12.62 20.21 -12.98
N ASP A 144 -12.27 21.49 -12.94
CA ASP A 144 -11.98 22.30 -14.13
C ASP A 144 -10.82 21.68 -14.95
N LYS A 145 -9.70 21.33 -14.30
CA LYS A 145 -8.57 20.66 -14.96
C LYS A 145 -9.00 19.34 -15.61
N TYR A 146 -9.84 18.55 -14.94
CA TYR A 146 -10.35 17.29 -15.47
C TYR A 146 -11.29 17.53 -16.67
N LEU A 147 -12.29 18.39 -16.53
CA LEU A 147 -13.27 18.70 -17.58
C LEU A 147 -12.57 19.28 -18.81
N ALA A 148 -11.66 20.24 -18.63
CA ALA A 148 -10.85 20.80 -19.71
C ALA A 148 -10.05 19.71 -20.45
N SER A 149 -9.53 18.72 -19.71
CA SER A 149 -8.78 17.62 -20.31
C SER A 149 -9.64 16.69 -21.18
N VAL A 150 -10.96 16.64 -20.98
CA VAL A 150 -11.91 15.88 -21.80
C VAL A 150 -12.67 16.75 -22.81
N GLY A 151 -12.29 18.03 -22.94
CA GLY A 151 -12.91 18.96 -23.90
C GLY A 151 -14.23 19.55 -23.42
N LYS A 152 -14.48 19.53 -22.11
CA LYS A 152 -15.62 20.19 -21.45
C LYS A 152 -15.12 21.36 -20.60
N SER A 153 -16.02 22.22 -20.16
CA SER A 153 -15.73 23.21 -19.11
C SER A 153 -16.81 23.14 -18.05
N ILE A 154 -16.59 23.82 -16.91
CA ILE A 154 -17.65 23.99 -15.91
C ILE A 154 -18.82 24.83 -16.44
N ASP A 155 -18.63 25.59 -17.52
CA ASP A 155 -19.64 26.45 -18.12
C ASP A 155 -20.45 25.76 -19.23
N ASP A 156 -19.93 24.66 -19.79
CA ASP A 156 -20.50 23.95 -20.95
C ASP A 156 -20.43 22.41 -20.75
N ASN A 157 -20.66 21.94 -19.52
CA ASN A 157 -20.71 20.51 -19.27
C ASN A 157 -22.07 19.96 -19.72
N ASP A 158 -22.10 19.35 -20.90
CA ASP A 158 -23.33 18.86 -21.55
C ASP A 158 -24.36 19.97 -21.81
N GLY A 159 -23.89 21.19 -22.11
CA GLY A 159 -24.73 22.37 -22.30
C GLY A 159 -25.28 22.97 -21.00
N GLU A 160 -24.73 22.58 -19.84
CA GLU A 160 -25.17 23.09 -18.54
C GLU A 160 -24.01 23.72 -17.76
N HIS A 161 -24.33 24.81 -17.05
CA HIS A 161 -23.39 25.49 -16.17
C HIS A 161 -23.40 24.89 -14.75
N ILE A 162 -22.22 24.52 -14.29
CA ILE A 162 -21.98 23.94 -12.96
C ILE A 162 -21.90 25.05 -11.91
N LEU A 163 -22.84 25.05 -10.97
CA LEU A 163 -22.91 26.03 -9.89
C LEU A 163 -22.03 25.71 -8.68
N GLY A 164 -21.60 24.45 -8.59
CA GLY A 164 -20.86 23.93 -7.47
C GLY A 164 -20.78 22.42 -7.51
N PHE A 165 -19.89 21.90 -6.68
CA PHE A 165 -19.69 20.47 -6.49
C PHE A 165 -20.22 20.06 -5.12
N ASP A 166 -20.65 18.81 -5.00
CA ASP A 166 -21.05 18.19 -3.75
C ASP A 166 -20.67 16.70 -3.78
N TYR A 167 -20.96 15.99 -2.70
CA TYR A 167 -20.79 14.55 -2.62
C TYR A 167 -22.06 13.93 -2.04
N THR A 168 -22.79 13.21 -2.87
CA THR A 168 -24.05 12.61 -2.47
C THR A 168 -23.84 11.14 -2.09
N SER A 169 -23.88 10.84 -0.79
CA SER A 169 -24.09 9.48 -0.27
C SER A 169 -25.58 9.27 -0.07
N PHE A 170 -26.19 8.33 -0.78
CA PHE A 170 -27.49 7.82 -0.37
C PHE A 170 -27.63 6.32 -0.62
N SER A 171 -27.39 5.52 0.42
CA SER A 171 -28.11 4.31 0.88
C SER A 171 -27.22 3.34 1.70
N LYS A 172 -27.74 2.14 1.96
CA LYS A 172 -27.03 0.98 2.53
C LYS A 172 -26.59 -0.02 1.46
N ASP A 173 -26.68 0.35 0.19
CA ASP A 173 -26.33 -0.53 -0.93
C ASP A 173 -24.82 -0.45 -1.22
N SER A 174 -24.26 -1.51 -1.80
CA SER A 174 -22.92 -1.44 -2.36
C SER A 174 -22.94 -0.41 -3.51
N TYR A 175 -22.01 0.55 -3.50
CA TYR A 175 -21.79 1.64 -4.48
C TYR A 175 -22.37 3.03 -4.18
N ASP A 176 -22.66 3.33 -2.91
CA ASP A 176 -22.65 4.72 -2.43
C ASP A 176 -21.27 5.38 -2.63
N GLY A 177 -21.22 6.62 -3.15
CA GLY A 177 -20.01 7.44 -3.08
C GLY A 177 -19.55 8.17 -4.34
N TYR A 178 -20.47 8.75 -5.11
CA TYR A 178 -20.11 9.51 -6.32
C TYR A 178 -20.04 11.02 -6.04
N PRO A 179 -19.03 11.72 -6.59
CA PRO A 179 -19.07 13.17 -6.65
C PRO A 179 -20.21 13.64 -7.53
N THR A 180 -20.85 14.73 -7.13
CA THR A 180 -21.97 15.34 -7.86
C THR A 180 -21.67 16.79 -8.17
N TYR A 181 -22.33 17.33 -9.18
CA TYR A 181 -22.38 18.75 -9.46
C TYR A 181 -23.82 19.24 -9.39
N ASP A 182 -23.98 20.50 -8.96
CA ASP A 182 -25.25 21.17 -8.88
C ASP A 182 -25.45 22.08 -10.09
N THR A 183 -26.62 21.98 -10.71
CA THR A 183 -27.15 22.96 -11.65
C THR A 183 -28.40 23.60 -11.08
N ALA A 184 -28.85 24.71 -11.67
CA ALA A 184 -30.16 25.26 -11.36
C ALA A 184 -30.85 25.71 -12.62
N TYR A 185 -32.17 25.56 -12.63
CA TYR A 185 -33.03 26.14 -13.64
C TYR A 185 -34.12 26.97 -12.97
N ALA A 186 -34.58 27.96 -13.72
CA ALA A 186 -35.72 28.81 -13.38
C ALA A 186 -36.91 28.39 -14.25
N ALA A 187 -38.06 28.17 -13.64
CA ALA A 187 -39.31 28.04 -14.37
C ALA A 187 -40.06 29.37 -14.36
N THR A 188 -40.45 29.88 -15.53
CA THR A 188 -41.45 30.96 -15.61
C THR A 188 -42.84 30.42 -15.26
N LYS A 189 -43.80 31.30 -14.98
CA LYS A 189 -45.21 30.91 -14.74
C LYS A 189 -45.84 30.14 -15.91
N ASP A 190 -45.29 30.30 -17.11
CA ASP A 190 -45.74 29.65 -18.34
C ASP A 190 -45.07 28.27 -18.58
N GLY A 191 -44.19 27.84 -17.66
CA GLY A 191 -43.58 26.51 -17.66
C GLY A 191 -42.33 26.36 -18.55
N GLN A 192 -41.76 27.47 -19.01
CA GLN A 192 -40.46 27.44 -19.69
C GLN A 192 -39.34 27.35 -18.67
N ASN A 193 -38.45 26.37 -18.84
CA ASN A 193 -37.24 26.22 -18.03
C ASN A 193 -36.09 26.96 -18.71
N ILE A 194 -35.35 27.72 -17.92
CA ILE A 194 -34.16 28.46 -18.33
C ILE A 194 -33.03 28.09 -17.38
N ASP A 195 -31.87 27.72 -17.92
CA ASP A 195 -30.70 27.45 -17.10
C ASP A 195 -30.22 28.73 -16.40
N LEU A 196 -29.80 28.56 -15.15
CA LEU A 196 -29.31 29.65 -14.32
C LEU A 196 -27.85 29.44 -14.00
N PHE A 197 -27.15 30.57 -13.96
CA PHE A 197 -25.78 30.70 -13.53
C PHE A 197 -25.74 31.28 -12.13
N LYS A 198 -24.60 31.18 -11.43
CA LYS A 198 -24.46 31.78 -10.10
C LYS A 198 -23.04 32.27 -9.85
N ASP A 199 -22.95 33.46 -9.30
CA ASP A 199 -21.71 34.01 -8.77
C ASP A 199 -21.91 34.57 -7.35
N SER A 200 -20.96 35.39 -6.87
CA SER A 200 -21.02 36.00 -5.54
C SER A 200 -22.24 36.92 -5.33
N ASN A 201 -22.84 37.44 -6.40
CA ASN A 201 -23.97 38.38 -6.34
C ASN A 201 -25.32 37.66 -6.37
N GLY A 202 -25.37 36.40 -6.80
CA GLY A 202 -26.58 35.57 -6.79
C GLY A 202 -26.77 34.76 -8.05
N TYR A 203 -27.99 34.26 -8.22
CA TYR A 203 -28.39 33.61 -9.47
C TYR A 203 -28.55 34.66 -10.57
N TYR A 204 -28.15 34.33 -11.79
CA TYR A 204 -28.36 35.17 -12.95
C TYR A 204 -28.65 34.31 -14.18
N LYS A 205 -29.23 34.95 -15.19
CA LYS A 205 -29.25 34.45 -16.56
C LYS A 205 -28.45 35.38 -17.47
N GLU A 206 -28.02 34.86 -18.59
CA GLU A 206 -27.22 35.59 -19.56
C GLU A 206 -28.10 36.33 -20.57
N ARG A 207 -27.60 37.46 -21.07
CA ARG A 207 -28.24 38.28 -22.10
C ARG A 207 -27.48 38.16 -23.40
N TYR A 208 -28.16 38.29 -24.53
CA TYR A 208 -27.48 38.25 -25.83
C TYR A 208 -26.71 39.55 -26.08
N ALA A 209 -25.45 39.42 -26.48
CA ALA A 209 -24.63 40.56 -26.88
C ALA A 209 -25.18 41.22 -28.14
N LEU A 210 -25.26 42.55 -28.12
CA LEU A 210 -25.66 43.32 -29.29
C LEU A 210 -24.45 43.59 -30.19
N GLU A 211 -24.68 43.44 -31.49
CA GLU A 211 -23.71 43.70 -32.54
C GLU A 211 -24.30 44.70 -33.54
N ALA A 212 -23.44 45.55 -34.09
CA ALA A 212 -23.79 46.41 -35.21
C ALA A 212 -23.38 45.74 -36.52
N ARG A 213 -24.34 45.47 -37.40
CA ARG A 213 -24.11 44.88 -38.72
C ARG A 213 -24.47 45.86 -39.82
N THR A 214 -23.66 45.86 -40.87
CA THR A 214 -23.95 46.60 -42.09
C THR A 214 -24.78 45.73 -43.01
N VAL A 215 -25.97 46.20 -43.37
CA VAL A 215 -26.91 45.49 -44.25
C VAL A 215 -27.10 46.32 -45.53
N GLU A 216 -27.10 45.65 -46.68
CA GLU A 216 -27.41 46.27 -47.97
C GLU A 216 -28.93 46.29 -48.15
N ASN A 217 -29.49 47.47 -48.35
CA ASN A 217 -30.91 47.68 -48.62
C ASN A 217 -31.21 47.38 -50.09
N ASP A 218 -32.49 47.15 -50.41
CA ASP A 218 -32.96 46.84 -51.78
C ASP A 218 -32.61 47.92 -52.84
N ASP A 219 -32.24 49.13 -52.40
CA ASP A 219 -31.82 50.25 -53.24
C ASP A 219 -30.29 50.33 -53.47
N GLY A 220 -29.52 49.36 -52.95
CA GLY A 220 -28.06 49.31 -53.04
C GLY A 220 -27.34 50.24 -52.05
N THR A 221 -28.06 50.87 -51.12
CA THR A 221 -27.46 51.62 -50.01
C THR A 221 -27.18 50.72 -48.82
N THR A 222 -26.17 51.03 -48.02
CA THR A 222 -25.87 50.27 -46.80
C THR A 222 -26.42 50.98 -45.57
N SER A 223 -27.14 50.27 -44.71
CA SER A 223 -27.59 50.74 -43.38
C SER A 223 -26.88 49.95 -42.27
N THR A 224 -26.75 50.56 -41.08
CA THR A 224 -26.28 49.84 -39.89
C THR A 224 -27.48 49.47 -39.04
N VAL A 225 -27.63 48.18 -38.77
CA VAL A 225 -28.65 47.66 -37.85
C VAL A 225 -27.98 47.14 -36.59
N VAL A 226 -28.66 47.26 -35.45
CA VAL A 226 -28.25 46.62 -34.21
C VAL A 226 -29.02 45.32 -34.08
N CYS A 227 -28.32 44.22 -33.81
CA CYS A 227 -28.91 42.90 -33.74
C CYS A 227 -28.23 42.01 -32.70
N TYR A 228 -28.84 40.88 -32.39
CA TYR A 228 -28.22 39.79 -31.63
C TYR A 228 -28.39 38.45 -32.35
N GLN A 229 -27.56 37.48 -32.00
CA GLN A 229 -27.69 36.09 -32.44
C GLN A 229 -27.97 35.20 -31.22
N THR A 230 -28.88 34.24 -31.37
CA THR A 230 -29.01 33.13 -30.42
C THR A 230 -27.85 32.16 -30.57
N GLU A 231 -27.65 31.23 -29.62
CA GLU A 231 -26.58 30.23 -29.72
C GLU A 231 -26.63 29.45 -31.04
N ASP A 232 -27.82 29.00 -31.45
CA ASP A 232 -28.02 28.30 -32.74
C ASP A 232 -27.71 29.16 -33.98
N GLN A 233 -27.69 30.49 -33.85
CA GLN A 233 -27.43 31.42 -34.94
C GLN A 233 -25.95 31.84 -35.01
N GLN A 234 -25.14 31.56 -33.98
CA GLN A 234 -23.74 31.96 -33.96
C GLN A 234 -22.98 31.39 -35.17
N GLY A 235 -22.25 32.25 -35.89
CA GLY A 235 -21.51 31.86 -37.09
C GLY A 235 -22.34 31.71 -38.36
N THR A 236 -23.65 32.01 -38.30
CA THR A 236 -24.55 32.09 -39.46
C THR A 236 -24.84 33.55 -39.85
N ASP A 237 -25.51 33.74 -40.98
CA ASP A 237 -26.01 35.05 -41.42
C ASP A 237 -27.37 35.42 -40.78
N ASP A 238 -27.96 34.53 -39.96
CA ASP A 238 -29.26 34.77 -39.30
C ASP A 238 -29.10 35.60 -38.03
N TYR A 239 -29.96 36.59 -37.82
CA TYR A 239 -29.91 37.47 -36.64
C TYR A 239 -31.29 38.06 -36.31
N ASN A 240 -31.43 38.56 -35.09
CA ASN A 240 -32.62 39.24 -34.59
C ASN A 240 -32.36 40.74 -34.42
N VAL A 241 -33.14 41.58 -35.09
CA VAL A 241 -32.97 43.05 -35.07
C VAL A 241 -33.53 43.66 -33.78
N VAL A 242 -32.78 44.60 -33.20
CA VAL A 242 -33.18 45.39 -32.03
C VAL A 242 -33.40 46.83 -32.47
N ASN A 243 -34.66 47.26 -32.52
CA ASN A 243 -35.02 48.58 -33.04
C ASN A 243 -34.82 49.72 -32.04
N ASP A 244 -34.77 49.41 -30.74
CA ASP A 244 -34.72 50.42 -29.66
C ASP A 244 -33.29 50.90 -29.35
N VAL A 245 -32.31 50.48 -30.15
CA VAL A 245 -30.88 50.80 -29.99
C VAL A 245 -30.34 51.29 -31.34
N THR A 246 -29.51 52.33 -31.28
CA THR A 246 -28.77 52.84 -32.45
C THR A 246 -27.27 52.68 -32.23
N TYR A 247 -26.49 52.64 -33.31
CA TYR A 247 -25.04 52.50 -33.24
C TYR A 247 -24.36 53.62 -34.02
N ASN A 248 -23.42 54.32 -33.36
CA ASN A 248 -22.62 55.36 -33.97
C ASN A 248 -21.31 54.76 -34.51
N THR A 249 -21.16 54.80 -35.84
CA THR A 249 -20.01 54.20 -36.53
C THR A 249 -18.70 54.99 -36.36
N GLU A 250 -18.77 56.28 -36.01
CA GLU A 250 -17.59 57.12 -35.76
C GLU A 250 -17.02 56.89 -34.35
N THR A 251 -17.91 56.88 -33.34
CA THR A 251 -17.51 56.69 -31.93
C THR A 251 -17.40 55.22 -31.55
N LYS A 252 -17.98 54.31 -32.36
CA LYS A 252 -18.10 52.87 -32.11
C LYS A 252 -18.86 52.55 -30.82
N LYS A 253 -19.94 53.30 -30.56
CA LYS A 253 -20.76 53.18 -29.36
C LYS A 253 -22.22 52.90 -29.70
N PHE A 254 -22.89 52.16 -28.83
CA PHE A 254 -24.33 51.97 -28.85
C PHE A 254 -25.01 53.11 -28.09
N THR A 255 -26.16 53.56 -28.57
CA THR A 255 -27.03 54.53 -27.91
C THR A 255 -28.38 53.88 -27.63
N TYR A 256 -28.78 53.86 -26.37
CA TYR A 256 -30.06 53.29 -25.92
C TYR A 256 -30.69 54.17 -24.83
N LYS A 257 -31.99 53.94 -24.56
CA LYS A 257 -32.67 54.54 -23.41
C LYS A 257 -32.48 53.67 -22.18
N ASN A 258 -31.80 54.19 -21.17
CA ASN A 258 -31.64 53.50 -19.89
C ASN A 258 -32.96 53.43 -19.12
N GLN A 259 -32.97 52.73 -17.98
CA GLN A 259 -34.17 52.56 -17.14
C GLN A 259 -34.73 53.88 -16.58
N GLU A 260 -33.94 54.96 -16.57
CA GLU A 260 -34.37 56.30 -16.16
C GLU A 260 -34.95 57.13 -17.33
N GLY A 261 -34.95 56.57 -18.56
CA GLY A 261 -35.45 57.22 -19.78
C GLY A 261 -34.44 58.13 -20.47
N ASN A 262 -33.19 58.16 -19.99
CA ASN A 262 -32.11 58.97 -20.54
C ASN A 262 -31.40 58.25 -21.69
N ASP A 263 -31.02 58.99 -22.73
CA ASP A 263 -30.17 58.46 -23.81
C ASP A 263 -28.73 58.35 -23.32
N VAL A 264 -28.16 57.14 -23.36
CA VAL A 264 -26.81 56.83 -22.87
C VAL A 264 -25.99 56.19 -23.99
N GLU A 265 -24.73 56.63 -24.14
CA GLU A 265 -23.76 56.04 -25.06
C GLU A 265 -22.81 55.08 -24.33
N VAL A 266 -22.74 53.84 -24.80
CA VAL A 266 -21.97 52.76 -24.16
C VAL A 266 -21.19 51.92 -25.17
N ASP A 267 -20.12 51.29 -24.69
CA ASP A 267 -19.24 50.48 -25.55
C ASP A 267 -19.81 49.08 -25.82
N ALA A 268 -20.61 48.54 -24.89
CA ALA A 268 -21.24 47.23 -25.00
C ALA A 268 -22.66 47.27 -24.44
N LEU A 269 -23.57 46.53 -25.06
CA LEU A 269 -24.97 46.46 -24.66
C LEU A 269 -25.50 45.05 -24.91
N TYR A 270 -26.47 44.65 -24.09
CA TYR A 270 -27.01 43.30 -24.07
C TYR A 270 -28.53 43.33 -24.00
N ALA A 271 -29.17 42.38 -24.67
CA ALA A 271 -30.62 42.25 -24.73
C ALA A 271 -31.11 40.94 -24.13
N ASP A 272 -32.21 41.04 -23.39
CA ASP A 272 -33.01 39.91 -22.93
C ASP A 272 -34.36 39.95 -23.65
N PRO A 273 -34.51 39.24 -24.78
CA PRO A 273 -35.74 39.28 -25.57
C PRO A 273 -36.92 38.65 -24.84
N SER A 274 -36.68 37.74 -23.89
CA SER A 274 -37.75 37.13 -23.09
C SER A 274 -38.43 38.13 -22.14
N GLU A 275 -37.71 39.17 -21.75
CA GLU A 275 -38.20 40.23 -20.84
C GLU A 275 -38.32 41.60 -21.51
N ASN A 276 -38.04 41.68 -22.83
CA ASN A 276 -37.94 42.93 -23.57
C ASN A 276 -37.07 43.97 -22.86
N LEU A 277 -35.92 43.54 -22.36
CA LEU A 277 -35.03 44.34 -21.50
C LEU A 277 -33.68 44.55 -22.19
N ILE A 278 -33.16 45.78 -22.12
CA ILE A 278 -31.84 46.16 -22.63
C ILE A 278 -31.01 46.68 -21.46
N SER A 279 -29.76 46.22 -21.35
CA SER A 279 -28.87 46.53 -20.22
C SER A 279 -27.41 46.57 -20.64
N GLU A 280 -26.63 47.38 -19.93
CA GLU A 280 -25.16 47.41 -20.01
C GLU A 280 -24.51 46.18 -19.36
N SER A 281 -25.26 45.43 -18.55
CA SER A 281 -24.79 44.19 -17.93
C SER A 281 -25.14 42.99 -18.78
N TYR A 282 -24.14 42.14 -19.06
CA TYR A 282 -24.34 40.81 -19.63
C TYR A 282 -25.23 39.91 -18.76
N LYS A 283 -25.15 40.09 -17.44
CA LYS A 283 -25.83 39.26 -16.44
C LYS A 283 -27.13 39.92 -16.00
N ASN A 284 -28.25 39.19 -16.10
CA ASN A 284 -29.54 39.56 -15.52
C ASN A 284 -29.69 38.86 -14.17
N TYR A 285 -29.46 39.58 -13.07
CA TYR A 285 -29.49 38.98 -11.73
C TYR A 285 -30.92 38.75 -11.22
N LEU A 286 -31.10 37.64 -10.50
CA LEU A 286 -32.34 37.26 -9.87
C LEU A 286 -32.29 37.60 -8.37
N THR A 287 -33.19 38.48 -7.95
CA THR A 287 -33.32 38.91 -6.55
C THR A 287 -34.32 38.04 -5.81
N LYS A 288 -33.85 37.38 -4.74
CA LYS A 288 -34.70 36.56 -3.87
C LYS A 288 -35.69 37.44 -3.08
N GLN A 289 -36.97 37.09 -3.17
CA GLN A 289 -38.06 37.73 -2.45
C GLN A 289 -38.35 37.04 -1.11
N ALA A 290 -39.14 37.72 -0.27
CA ALA A 290 -39.50 37.22 1.07
C ALA A 290 -40.35 35.94 1.03
N ASP A 291 -41.10 35.71 -0.06
CA ASP A 291 -41.91 34.51 -0.27
C ASP A 291 -41.11 33.32 -0.83
N GLY A 292 -39.81 33.50 -1.09
CA GLY A 292 -38.90 32.49 -1.62
C GLY A 292 -38.79 32.46 -3.14
N SER A 293 -39.61 33.21 -3.87
CA SER A 293 -39.50 33.40 -5.32
C SER A 293 -38.29 34.25 -5.68
N PHE A 294 -37.88 34.19 -6.95
CA PHE A 294 -36.79 34.99 -7.49
C PHE A 294 -37.31 35.91 -8.58
N VAL A 295 -36.93 37.18 -8.55
CA VAL A 295 -37.40 38.18 -9.52
C VAL A 295 -36.21 38.74 -10.30
N SER A 296 -36.27 38.69 -11.62
CA SER A 296 -35.24 39.27 -12.50
C SER A 296 -35.29 40.80 -12.53
N GLU A 297 -34.28 41.43 -13.13
CA GLU A 297 -34.25 42.88 -13.32
C GLU A 297 -35.43 43.39 -14.19
N GLY A 298 -35.95 42.55 -15.10
CA GLY A 298 -37.14 42.86 -15.91
C GLY A 298 -38.46 42.70 -15.15
N GLY A 299 -38.43 42.28 -13.88
CA GLY A 299 -39.63 42.11 -13.04
C GLY A 299 -40.34 40.78 -13.20
N THR A 300 -39.75 39.82 -13.91
CA THR A 300 -40.32 38.48 -14.11
C THR A 300 -40.02 37.60 -12.89
N SER A 301 -41.03 36.90 -12.39
CA SER A 301 -40.92 35.99 -11.25
C SER A 301 -40.61 34.57 -11.71
N TYR A 302 -39.67 33.93 -11.02
CA TYR A 302 -39.15 32.59 -11.30
C TYR A 302 -39.14 31.73 -10.03
N ASP A 303 -39.40 30.43 -10.23
CA ASP A 303 -39.12 29.39 -9.24
C ASP A 303 -37.77 28.74 -9.56
N VAL A 304 -36.80 28.90 -8.66
CA VAL A 304 -35.45 28.36 -8.83
C VAL A 304 -35.36 26.99 -8.19
N THR A 305 -35.12 25.97 -9.01
CA THR A 305 -34.94 24.59 -8.56
C THR A 305 -33.49 24.17 -8.74
N LYS A 306 -32.89 23.63 -7.67
CA LYS A 306 -31.57 23.00 -7.74
C LYS A 306 -31.71 21.54 -8.16
N SER A 307 -30.82 21.09 -9.03
CA SER A 307 -30.72 19.71 -9.47
C SER A 307 -29.29 19.23 -9.32
N SER A 308 -29.09 18.06 -8.71
CA SER A 308 -27.77 17.44 -8.56
C SER A 308 -27.61 16.30 -9.56
N LYS A 309 -26.43 16.24 -10.21
CA LYS A 309 -26.09 15.24 -11.23
C LYS A 309 -24.74 14.58 -10.90
N ALA A 310 -24.55 13.33 -11.30
CA ALA A 310 -23.33 12.57 -11.02
C ALA A 310 -22.19 12.97 -11.97
N LEU A 311 -20.97 13.10 -11.43
CA LEU A 311 -19.74 13.28 -12.20
C LEU A 311 -19.11 11.93 -12.49
N ASN A 312 -19.34 11.43 -13.70
CA ASN A 312 -18.76 10.18 -14.16
C ASN A 312 -17.43 10.40 -14.88
N PHE A 313 -16.62 9.35 -14.95
CA PHE A 313 -15.42 9.37 -15.76
C PHE A 313 -15.76 9.24 -17.25
N GLU A 314 -15.39 10.24 -18.03
CA GLU A 314 -15.57 10.33 -19.49
C GLU A 314 -14.25 10.36 -20.28
N GLY A 315 -13.11 10.17 -19.61
CA GLY A 315 -11.81 10.19 -20.26
C GLY A 315 -11.47 8.90 -21.01
N THR A 316 -10.47 8.97 -21.89
CA THR A 316 -9.93 7.82 -22.64
C THR A 316 -8.45 7.54 -22.34
N THR A 317 -7.78 8.44 -21.61
CA THR A 317 -6.34 8.35 -21.31
C THR A 317 -6.06 8.12 -19.83
N THR A 318 -4.88 7.58 -19.50
CA THR A 318 -4.44 7.42 -18.11
C THR A 318 -4.30 8.77 -17.40
N ALA A 319 -3.81 9.81 -18.09
CA ALA A 319 -3.67 11.14 -17.50
C ALA A 319 -5.04 11.75 -17.10
N GLN A 320 -6.05 11.62 -17.95
CA GLN A 320 -7.42 12.03 -17.62
C GLN A 320 -7.98 11.22 -16.44
N ARG A 321 -7.64 9.94 -16.34
CA ARG A 321 -8.06 9.09 -15.22
C ARG A 321 -7.43 9.53 -13.90
N GLU A 322 -6.16 9.92 -13.91
CA GLU A 322 -5.48 10.45 -12.74
C GLU A 322 -6.06 11.80 -12.28
N LEU A 323 -6.39 12.69 -13.23
CA LEU A 323 -7.08 13.95 -12.94
C LEU A 323 -8.47 13.71 -12.32
N TYR A 324 -9.25 12.79 -12.89
CA TYR A 324 -10.55 12.40 -12.35
C TYR A 324 -10.43 11.81 -10.94
N ASP A 325 -9.56 10.82 -10.75
CA ASP A 325 -9.36 10.19 -9.43
C ASP A 325 -8.91 11.22 -8.39
N TYR A 326 -8.08 12.20 -8.76
CA TYR A 326 -7.69 13.30 -7.87
C TYR A 326 -8.88 14.21 -7.53
N ALA A 327 -9.66 14.64 -8.52
CA ALA A 327 -10.85 15.49 -8.32
C ALA A 327 -11.88 14.79 -7.42
N VAL A 328 -12.13 13.49 -7.64
CA VAL A 328 -12.97 12.65 -6.79
C VAL A 328 -12.41 12.61 -5.36
N ALA A 329 -11.12 12.32 -5.19
CA ALA A 329 -10.49 12.18 -3.87
C ALA A 329 -10.62 13.45 -3.03
N ILE A 330 -10.33 14.64 -3.60
CA ILE A 330 -10.46 15.90 -2.85
C ILE A 330 -11.92 16.28 -2.58
N THR A 331 -12.83 16.00 -3.52
CA THR A 331 -14.27 16.25 -3.36
C THR A 331 -14.81 15.39 -2.22
N GLU A 332 -14.45 14.11 -2.23
CA GLU A 332 -14.84 13.17 -1.20
C GLU A 332 -14.23 13.55 0.16
N ALA A 333 -12.93 13.86 0.21
CA ALA A 333 -12.26 14.28 1.44
C ALA A 333 -12.94 15.52 2.08
N TYR A 334 -13.36 16.49 1.26
CA TYR A 334 -13.98 17.72 1.73
C TYR A 334 -15.48 17.58 2.04
N TYR A 335 -16.29 17.11 1.10
CA TYR A 335 -17.74 17.07 1.24
C TYR A 335 -18.24 15.86 2.05
N ASN A 336 -17.51 14.73 2.03
CA ASN A 336 -17.86 13.54 2.81
C ASN A 336 -17.29 13.57 4.24
N ASP A 337 -16.52 14.60 4.64
CA ASP A 337 -15.75 14.66 5.89
C ASP A 337 -16.57 14.24 7.13
N LYS A 338 -17.81 14.72 7.26
CA LYS A 338 -18.67 14.41 8.42
C LYS A 338 -19.01 12.91 8.54
N VAL A 339 -18.94 12.18 7.44
CA VAL A 339 -19.33 10.76 7.32
C VAL A 339 -18.10 9.86 7.24
N SER A 340 -17.06 10.28 6.52
CA SER A 340 -15.78 9.57 6.41
C SER A 340 -14.89 9.80 7.63
N GLY A 341 -15.05 10.92 8.35
CA GLY A 341 -14.20 11.33 9.47
C GLY A 341 -12.82 11.80 9.01
N THR A 342 -12.76 12.59 7.92
CA THR A 342 -11.53 13.12 7.32
C THR A 342 -10.89 14.18 8.25
N SER A 343 -10.23 13.73 9.32
CA SER A 343 -9.64 14.61 10.33
C SER A 343 -8.36 15.32 9.85
N GLN A 344 -8.08 16.51 10.40
CA GLN A 344 -6.78 17.21 10.31
C GLN A 344 -5.58 16.37 10.77
N ASN A 345 -5.81 15.29 11.51
CA ASN A 345 -4.74 14.42 12.01
C ASN A 345 -4.37 13.27 11.05
N LEU A 346 -5.09 13.11 9.94
CA LEU A 346 -4.78 12.09 8.94
C LEU A 346 -3.66 12.58 8.02
N LYS A 347 -2.74 11.66 7.67
CA LYS A 347 -1.62 11.97 6.79
C LYS A 347 -1.98 11.66 5.34
N TYR A 348 -1.81 12.62 4.43
CA TYR A 348 -1.72 12.30 3.01
C TYR A 348 -0.33 11.77 2.67
N ASP A 349 -0.28 10.58 2.08
CA ASP A 349 0.94 9.94 1.64
C ASP A 349 0.64 9.15 0.36
N LYS A 350 1.03 9.72 -0.79
CA LYS A 350 0.68 9.21 -2.12
C LYS A 350 1.07 7.73 -2.29
N GLU A 351 2.22 7.33 -1.77
CA GLU A 351 2.71 5.95 -1.89
C GLU A 351 1.87 5.00 -1.05
N MET A 352 1.56 5.37 0.20
CA MET A 352 0.71 4.56 1.07
C MET A 352 -0.73 4.47 0.57
N VAL A 353 -1.30 5.58 0.06
CA VAL A 353 -2.64 5.60 -0.53
C VAL A 353 -2.70 4.66 -1.72
N ASN A 354 -1.71 4.69 -2.61
CA ASN A 354 -1.63 3.76 -3.76
C ASN A 354 -1.45 2.30 -3.31
N TYR A 355 -0.56 2.07 -2.35
CA TYR A 355 -0.31 0.75 -1.78
C TYR A 355 -1.61 0.13 -1.23
N TYR A 356 -2.35 0.88 -0.43
CA TYR A 356 -3.62 0.44 0.12
C TYR A 356 -4.74 0.36 -0.92
N LYS A 357 -4.79 1.26 -1.91
CA LYS A 357 -5.74 1.20 -3.03
C LYS A 357 -5.62 -0.13 -3.77
N ASN A 358 -4.40 -0.56 -4.06
CA ASN A 358 -4.14 -1.83 -4.74
C ASN A 358 -4.61 -3.03 -3.91
N ILE A 359 -4.28 -3.07 -2.61
CA ILE A 359 -4.72 -4.13 -1.70
C ILE A 359 -6.24 -4.15 -1.57
N PHE A 360 -6.85 -2.99 -1.35
CA PHE A 360 -8.29 -2.84 -1.18
C PHE A 360 -9.08 -3.32 -2.42
N ASN A 361 -8.60 -2.96 -3.61
CA ASN A 361 -9.20 -3.41 -4.87
C ASN A 361 -9.10 -4.93 -5.04
N GLU A 362 -7.96 -5.53 -4.71
CA GLU A 362 -7.80 -6.99 -4.73
C GLU A 362 -8.68 -7.68 -3.68
N MET A 363 -8.79 -7.13 -2.47
CA MET A 363 -9.69 -7.63 -1.43
C MET A 363 -11.15 -7.57 -1.90
N ARG A 364 -11.55 -6.49 -2.59
CA ARG A 364 -12.90 -6.36 -3.16
C ARG A 364 -13.16 -7.35 -4.30
N ALA A 365 -12.16 -7.64 -5.13
CA ALA A 365 -12.29 -8.51 -6.29
C ALA A 365 -12.26 -10.00 -5.92
N SER A 366 -11.40 -10.39 -4.98
CA SER A 366 -11.07 -11.79 -4.68
C SER A 366 -11.38 -12.21 -3.25
N GLY A 367 -11.83 -11.29 -2.40
CA GLY A 367 -11.95 -11.51 -0.96
C GLY A 367 -10.59 -11.49 -0.27
N PHE A 368 -10.62 -11.71 1.05
CA PHE A 368 -9.42 -11.74 1.86
C PHE A 368 -9.45 -12.88 2.87
N THR A 369 -8.28 -13.17 3.43
CA THR A 369 -8.06 -14.14 4.50
C THR A 369 -7.05 -13.58 5.49
N THR A 370 -7.02 -14.15 6.70
CA THR A 370 -6.06 -13.78 7.74
C THR A 370 -5.47 -15.04 8.36
N THR A 371 -4.29 -14.91 8.99
CA THR A 371 -3.73 -16.00 9.80
C THR A 371 -4.30 -15.95 11.22
N GLN A 372 -4.60 -17.12 11.80
CA GLN A 372 -5.03 -17.23 13.20
C GLN A 372 -3.93 -16.78 14.18
N ASN A 373 -2.66 -16.94 13.79
CA ASN A 373 -1.51 -16.50 14.56
C ASN A 373 -0.68 -15.51 13.75
N GLU A 374 -0.75 -14.22 14.10
CA GLU A 374 -0.04 -13.16 13.38
C GLU A 374 1.48 -13.20 13.57
N THR A 375 1.99 -13.88 14.60
CA THR A 375 3.46 -14.02 14.74
C THR A 375 4.05 -14.70 13.51
N ASN A 376 3.30 -15.64 12.91
CA ASN A 376 3.70 -16.34 11.68
C ASN A 376 4.03 -15.41 10.52
N LEU A 377 3.42 -14.21 10.43
CA LEU A 377 3.70 -13.25 9.35
C LEU A 377 5.13 -12.67 9.42
N LYS A 378 5.79 -12.83 10.57
CA LYS A 378 7.20 -12.44 10.81
C LYS A 378 8.16 -13.62 10.71
N GLU A 379 7.65 -14.86 10.63
CA GLU A 379 8.47 -16.07 10.67
C GLU A 379 8.85 -16.54 9.26
N TYR A 380 10.15 -16.59 8.98
CA TYR A 380 10.71 -17.06 7.71
C TYR A 380 10.28 -18.51 7.39
N ASP A 381 10.51 -19.43 8.34
CA ASP A 381 10.27 -20.86 8.14
C ASP A 381 8.81 -21.17 7.84
N TRP A 382 7.89 -20.46 8.51
CA TRP A 382 6.47 -20.60 8.24
C TRP A 382 6.14 -20.14 6.82
N PHE A 383 6.55 -18.93 6.45
CA PHE A 383 6.17 -18.32 5.18
C PHE A 383 6.68 -19.11 3.98
N VAL A 384 7.98 -19.44 3.96
CA VAL A 384 8.59 -20.23 2.88
C VAL A 384 8.00 -21.63 2.80
N LYS A 385 7.69 -22.28 3.93
CA LYS A 385 7.02 -23.58 3.93
C LYS A 385 5.62 -23.52 3.31
N GLN A 386 4.85 -22.46 3.59
CA GLN A 386 3.53 -22.29 2.98
C GLN A 386 3.59 -22.04 1.46
N LEU A 387 4.57 -21.25 1.01
CA LEU A 387 4.81 -21.02 -0.42
C LEU A 387 5.23 -22.32 -1.13
N LYS A 388 6.20 -23.07 -0.58
CA LYS A 388 6.64 -24.36 -1.14
C LYS A 388 5.55 -25.43 -1.13
N ALA A 389 4.64 -25.39 -0.16
CA ALA A 389 3.49 -26.29 -0.09
C ALA A 389 2.36 -25.91 -1.07
N GLY A 390 2.44 -24.75 -1.74
CA GLY A 390 1.38 -24.23 -2.62
C GLY A 390 0.13 -23.76 -1.87
N ASN A 391 0.21 -23.58 -0.56
CA ASN A 391 -0.89 -23.03 0.24
C ASN A 391 -0.99 -21.52 0.09
N LEU A 392 0.14 -20.87 -0.18
CA LEU A 392 0.26 -19.45 -0.48
C LEU A 392 0.90 -19.27 -1.85
N VAL A 393 0.47 -18.24 -2.56
CA VAL A 393 1.00 -17.84 -3.87
C VAL A 393 1.45 -16.40 -3.78
N LEU A 394 2.65 -16.12 -4.30
CA LEU A 394 3.19 -14.77 -4.36
C LEU A 394 2.78 -14.10 -5.68
N SER A 395 2.42 -12.82 -5.60
CA SER A 395 2.14 -11.99 -6.76
C SER A 395 2.76 -10.61 -6.57
N TYR A 396 3.13 -9.94 -7.66
CA TYR A 396 3.57 -8.54 -7.65
C TYR A 396 2.67 -7.68 -8.53
N TYR A 397 2.54 -6.40 -8.17
CA TYR A 397 1.77 -5.44 -8.95
C TYR A 397 2.55 -5.06 -10.21
N SER A 398 1.99 -5.38 -11.38
CA SER A 398 2.52 -4.97 -12.67
C SER A 398 1.94 -3.61 -13.05
N THR A 399 2.80 -2.60 -13.21
CA THR A 399 2.38 -1.27 -13.67
C THR A 399 1.89 -1.28 -15.12
N SER A 400 2.39 -2.21 -15.94
CA SER A 400 1.99 -2.40 -17.34
C SER A 400 0.60 -3.01 -17.44
N GLU A 401 0.32 -4.07 -16.67
CA GLU A 401 -0.97 -4.76 -16.71
C GLU A 401 -2.01 -4.17 -15.74
N LYS A 402 -1.58 -3.26 -14.85
CA LYS A 402 -2.39 -2.65 -13.79
C LYS A 402 -3.09 -3.71 -12.91
N SER A 403 -2.39 -4.81 -12.66
CA SER A 403 -2.92 -5.99 -11.98
C SER A 403 -1.80 -6.74 -11.25
N PHE A 404 -2.17 -7.61 -10.30
CA PHE A 404 -1.21 -8.50 -9.66
C PHE A 404 -0.96 -9.75 -10.51
N ILE A 405 0.30 -9.97 -10.85
CA ILE A 405 0.77 -11.14 -11.62
C ILE A 405 1.49 -12.09 -10.69
N ASN A 406 1.23 -13.39 -10.84
CA ASN A 406 1.87 -14.43 -10.03
C ASN A 406 3.37 -14.54 -10.33
N THR A 407 4.12 -14.83 -9.28
CA THR A 407 5.57 -15.05 -9.33
C THR A 407 5.93 -16.19 -8.38
N THR A 408 7.17 -16.68 -8.46
CA THR A 408 7.68 -17.79 -7.65
C THR A 408 8.93 -17.37 -6.88
N LEU A 409 9.40 -18.22 -5.98
CA LEU A 409 10.65 -17.99 -5.26
C LEU A 409 11.88 -17.95 -6.18
N ASP A 410 11.80 -18.66 -7.31
CA ASP A 410 12.93 -18.88 -8.20
C ASP A 410 12.91 -17.93 -9.42
N ASP A 411 11.71 -17.47 -9.83
CA ASP A 411 11.54 -16.58 -10.98
C ASP A 411 11.63 -15.08 -10.59
N ASP A 412 11.47 -14.73 -9.31
CA ASP A 412 11.44 -13.32 -8.92
C ASP A 412 12.83 -12.69 -8.75
N SER A 413 13.09 -11.65 -9.52
CA SER A 413 14.32 -10.84 -9.46
C SER A 413 14.65 -10.23 -8.09
N SER A 414 13.67 -10.03 -7.21
CA SER A 414 13.85 -9.45 -5.87
C SER A 414 14.24 -10.47 -4.82
N ILE A 415 14.04 -11.76 -5.10
CA ILE A 415 14.25 -12.86 -4.17
C ILE A 415 15.52 -13.60 -4.60
N THR A 416 16.37 -13.91 -3.63
CA THR A 416 17.60 -14.65 -3.89
C THR A 416 17.87 -15.64 -2.77
N GLU A 417 18.37 -16.80 -3.14
CA GLU A 417 18.83 -17.80 -2.18
C GLU A 417 20.27 -17.49 -1.76
N LYS A 418 20.50 -17.38 -0.46
CA LYS A 418 21.80 -17.05 0.14
C LYS A 418 22.12 -17.95 1.31
N GLU A 419 23.40 -18.04 1.64
CA GLU A 419 23.88 -18.72 2.85
C GLU A 419 23.19 -18.16 4.11
N ASP A 420 22.71 -19.06 4.96
CA ASP A 420 22.06 -18.70 6.21
C ASP A 420 23.10 -18.36 7.29
N LYS A 421 23.64 -17.13 7.23
CA LYS A 421 24.66 -16.63 8.16
C LYS A 421 24.28 -16.80 9.64
N SER A 422 22.98 -16.74 9.97
CA SER A 422 22.51 -16.93 11.34
C SER A 422 22.62 -18.38 11.78
N ALA A 423 22.22 -19.34 10.92
CA ALA A 423 22.42 -20.75 11.18
C ALA A 423 23.92 -21.12 11.25
N MET A 424 24.75 -20.54 10.37
CA MET A 424 26.21 -20.72 10.40
C MET A 424 26.81 -20.26 11.74
N ALA A 425 26.43 -19.06 12.22
CA ALA A 425 26.95 -18.53 13.48
C ALA A 425 26.52 -19.37 14.70
N ILE A 426 25.27 -19.85 14.73
CA ILE A 426 24.77 -20.75 15.78
C ILE A 426 25.53 -22.08 15.73
N ALA A 427 25.71 -22.65 14.53
CA ALA A 427 26.42 -23.90 14.35
C ALA A 427 27.90 -23.79 14.73
N GLU A 428 28.57 -22.68 14.41
CA GLU A 428 29.95 -22.40 14.82
C GLU A 428 30.07 -22.33 16.35
N GLN A 429 29.14 -21.65 17.01
CA GLN A 429 29.11 -21.59 18.47
C GLN A 429 28.85 -22.96 19.12
N GLU A 430 27.88 -23.72 18.61
CA GLU A 430 27.60 -25.07 19.10
C GLU A 430 28.77 -26.02 18.86
N TYR A 431 29.40 -25.95 17.68
CA TYR A 431 30.59 -26.70 17.34
C TYR A 431 31.71 -26.43 18.34
N GLN A 432 32.06 -25.15 18.56
CA GLN A 432 33.12 -24.78 19.51
C GLN A 432 32.82 -25.29 20.91
N THR A 433 31.59 -25.06 21.40
CA THR A 433 31.17 -25.46 22.75
C THR A 433 31.24 -26.98 22.95
N ARG A 434 30.78 -27.76 21.96
CA ARG A 434 30.79 -29.23 22.04
C ARG A 434 32.19 -29.79 21.87
N MET A 435 33.01 -29.21 20.99
CA MET A 435 34.38 -29.62 20.77
C MET A 435 35.25 -29.38 22.01
N ASP A 436 35.10 -28.22 22.67
CA ASP A 436 35.79 -27.93 23.94
C ASP A 436 35.44 -28.96 25.03
N LYS A 437 34.17 -29.37 25.08
CA LYS A 437 33.70 -30.40 26.02
C LYS A 437 34.29 -31.77 25.69
N LEU A 438 34.35 -32.15 24.41
CA LEU A 438 34.97 -33.41 23.97
C LEU A 438 36.47 -33.42 24.29
N GLU A 439 37.19 -32.35 23.99
CA GLU A 439 38.63 -32.23 24.28
C GLU A 439 38.90 -32.32 25.78
N SER A 440 38.05 -31.70 26.61
CA SER A 440 38.14 -31.83 28.07
C SER A 440 37.93 -33.27 28.53
N GLN A 441 36.95 -33.99 27.97
CA GLN A 441 36.69 -35.40 28.28
C GLN A 441 37.84 -36.31 27.81
N ASP A 442 38.40 -36.05 26.62
CA ASP A 442 39.52 -36.80 26.08
C ASP A 442 40.77 -36.68 26.97
N LYS A 443 41.08 -35.45 27.41
CA LYS A 443 42.15 -35.19 28.38
C LYS A 443 41.93 -35.92 29.71
N GLN A 444 40.69 -35.99 30.21
CA GLN A 444 40.38 -36.75 31.42
C GLN A 444 40.59 -38.26 31.23
N PHE A 445 40.18 -38.80 30.09
CA PHE A 445 40.43 -40.20 29.75
C PHE A 445 41.93 -40.50 29.60
N ASP A 446 42.72 -39.60 29.01
CA ASP A 446 44.18 -39.75 28.94
C ASP A 446 44.83 -39.76 30.33
N LEU A 447 44.42 -38.86 31.22
CA LEU A 447 44.90 -38.86 32.60
C LEU A 447 44.54 -40.16 33.34
N GLN A 448 43.33 -40.68 33.12
CA GLN A 448 42.89 -41.95 33.71
C GLN A 448 43.67 -43.14 33.15
N LEU A 449 43.88 -43.21 31.82
CA LEU A 449 44.68 -44.25 31.18
C LEU A 449 46.12 -44.25 31.70
N ASN A 450 46.77 -43.08 31.76
CA ASN A 450 48.12 -42.94 32.28
C ASN A 450 48.24 -43.42 33.74
N LYS A 451 47.22 -43.13 34.56
CA LYS A 451 47.16 -43.61 35.95
C LYS A 451 46.98 -45.12 35.99
N LEU A 452 46.05 -45.67 35.23
CA LEU A 452 45.80 -47.11 35.18
C LEU A 452 47.03 -47.87 34.66
N GLU A 453 47.74 -47.35 33.65
CA GLU A 453 48.98 -47.91 33.14
C GLU A 453 50.10 -47.88 34.19
N SER A 454 50.23 -46.79 34.94
CA SER A 454 51.16 -46.71 36.06
C SER A 454 50.84 -47.74 37.16
N GLU A 455 49.55 -47.91 37.49
CA GLU A 455 49.08 -48.94 38.42
C GLU A 455 49.31 -50.35 37.90
N HIS A 456 49.06 -50.59 36.61
CA HIS A 456 49.30 -51.86 35.93
C HIS A 456 50.77 -52.26 36.04
N ASN A 457 51.68 -51.34 35.69
CA ASN A 457 53.13 -51.56 35.77
C ASN A 457 53.59 -51.87 37.20
N ALA A 458 53.03 -51.18 38.20
CA ALA A 458 53.32 -51.44 39.61
C ALA A 458 52.81 -52.83 40.05
N LEU A 459 51.57 -53.18 39.68
CA LEU A 459 50.98 -54.49 39.96
C LEU A 459 51.71 -55.63 39.26
N GLN A 460 52.15 -55.43 38.03
CA GLN A 460 52.94 -56.38 37.26
C GLN A 460 54.30 -56.63 37.94
N THR A 461 54.97 -55.55 38.39
CA THR A 461 56.21 -55.66 39.17
C THR A 461 56.00 -56.43 40.48
N GLU A 462 54.90 -56.17 41.19
CA GLU A 462 54.53 -56.91 42.41
C GLU A 462 54.26 -58.39 42.11
N TYR A 463 53.51 -58.66 41.03
CA TYR A 463 53.20 -60.00 40.54
C TYR A 463 54.47 -60.80 40.26
N ASP A 464 55.42 -60.24 39.49
CA ASP A 464 56.67 -60.92 39.13
C ASP A 464 57.57 -61.16 40.35
N SER A 465 57.57 -60.24 41.32
CA SER A 465 58.26 -60.41 42.60
C SER A 465 57.67 -61.56 43.42
N VAL A 466 56.34 -61.60 43.58
CA VAL A 466 55.64 -62.66 44.33
C VAL A 466 55.81 -64.01 43.62
N LYS A 467 55.68 -64.05 42.30
CA LYS A 467 55.92 -65.24 41.47
C LYS A 467 57.33 -65.79 41.67
N LYS A 468 58.35 -64.93 41.65
CA LYS A 468 59.75 -65.31 41.91
C LYS A 468 59.94 -65.90 43.31
N VAL A 469 59.31 -65.30 44.33
CA VAL A 469 59.35 -65.84 45.70
C VAL A 469 58.68 -67.22 45.79
N ILE A 470 57.55 -67.42 45.11
CA ILE A 470 56.90 -68.74 45.04
C ILE A 470 57.82 -69.75 44.37
N SER A 471 58.40 -69.44 43.20
CA SER A 471 59.33 -70.32 42.49
C SER A 471 60.52 -70.72 43.36
N ASN A 472 61.17 -69.75 44.00
CA ASN A 472 62.31 -70.01 44.89
C ASN A 472 61.93 -70.91 46.09
N ASN A 473 60.73 -70.75 46.64
CA ASN A 473 60.26 -71.58 47.76
C ASN A 473 59.91 -73.01 47.32
N VAL A 474 59.37 -73.17 46.11
CA VAL A 474 59.12 -74.49 45.50
C VAL A 474 60.45 -75.19 45.25
N GLU A 475 61.44 -74.53 44.64
CA GLU A 475 62.79 -75.08 44.40
C GLU A 475 63.48 -75.52 45.69
N LYS A 476 63.44 -74.69 46.74
CA LYS A 476 63.99 -75.04 48.07
C LYS A 476 63.27 -76.21 48.72
N SER A 477 61.95 -76.28 48.58
CA SER A 477 61.20 -77.42 49.10
C SER A 477 61.57 -78.70 48.34
N PHE A 478 61.71 -78.62 47.02
CA PHE A 478 62.07 -79.75 46.16
C PHE A 478 63.50 -80.24 46.40
N SER A 479 64.46 -79.34 46.64
CA SER A 479 65.84 -79.71 46.97
C SER A 479 65.98 -80.34 48.36
N ILE A 480 65.13 -79.97 49.33
CA ILE A 480 65.06 -80.62 50.65
C ILE A 480 64.47 -82.03 50.56
N PHE A 481 63.60 -82.31 49.58
CA PHE A 481 63.02 -83.65 49.38
C PHE A 481 63.89 -84.59 48.53
N ASN A 482 64.90 -84.06 47.81
CA ASN A 482 65.84 -84.82 46.97
C ASN A 482 67.23 -85.02 47.60
N ALA A 483 67.42 -84.58 48.85
CA ALA A 483 68.58 -84.87 49.70
C ALA A 483 68.16 -85.83 50.81
#